data_AF-A0A9P4GXE3-F1
#
_entry.id   AF-A0A9P4GXE3-F1
#
_cell.length_a   1.000
_cell.length_b   1.000
_cell.length_c   1.000
_cell.angle_alpha   90.00
_cell.angle_beta   90.00
_cell.angle_gamma   90.00
#
_symmetry.space_group_name_H-M   'P 1'
#
loop_
_entity.id
_entity.type
_entity.pdbx_description
1 polymer ?
#
loop_
_entity_poly.entity_id
_entity_poly.type
_entity_poly.pdbx_seq_one_letter_code
_entity_poly.pdbx_strand_id
1 'polypeptide(L)'
;MATQEQGLVVATESVILKNPGDWLKWLFLRKDTASRNNLWPYVDPDLSRDQLLVLEREEPKEIDLRRLRDLVPSKLLEIYDLTPTELNKYNAWARTYDYKRLEWRQKDKAL
;
A
#
# COMPACT_ATOMS: atom_id res chain seq x y z
N MET A 1 -29.06 16.40 -4.76
CA MET A 1 -27.94 16.14 -5.68
C MET A 1 -27.26 14.86 -5.22
N ALA A 2 -27.31 13.80 -6.00
CA ALA A 2 -26.69 12.53 -5.64
C ALA A 2 -25.35 12.41 -6.38
N THR A 3 -24.25 12.50 -5.64
CA THR A 3 -22.90 12.24 -6.14
C THR A 3 -22.82 10.73 -6.42
N GLN A 4 -22.92 10.35 -7.70
CA GLN A 4 -22.64 8.98 -8.12
C GLN A 4 -21.13 8.74 -8.00
N GLU A 5 -20.76 7.93 -7.02
CA GLU A 5 -19.44 7.33 -6.94
C GLU A 5 -19.26 6.48 -8.21
N GLN A 6 -18.38 6.95 -9.10
CA GLN A 6 -17.93 6.17 -10.25
C GLN A 6 -17.06 5.02 -9.73
N GLY A 7 -17.71 3.98 -9.23
CA GLY A 7 -17.10 2.68 -9.04
C GLY A 7 -16.57 2.22 -10.39
N LEU A 8 -15.25 2.24 -10.55
CA LEU A 8 -14.56 1.69 -11.70
C LEU A 8 -15.03 0.25 -11.90
N VAL A 9 -15.91 0.03 -12.88
CA VAL A 9 -16.41 -1.30 -13.23
C VAL A 9 -15.26 -2.04 -13.90
N VAL A 10 -14.43 -2.68 -13.09
CA VAL A 10 -13.44 -3.63 -13.58
C VAL A 10 -14.23 -4.84 -14.05
N ALA A 11 -14.39 -4.97 -15.37
CA ALA A 11 -14.94 -6.17 -15.98
C ALA A 11 -14.10 -7.37 -15.56
N THR A 12 -14.62 -8.15 -14.60
CA THR A 12 -13.98 -9.38 -14.13
C THR A 12 -14.29 -10.47 -15.16
N GLU A 13 -13.47 -10.58 -16.20
CA GLU A 13 -13.48 -11.78 -17.04
C GLU A 13 -13.08 -12.97 -16.15
N SER A 14 -14.08 -13.69 -15.64
CA SER A 14 -13.86 -14.91 -14.86
C SER A 14 -13.61 -16.08 -15.81
N VAL A 15 -12.41 -16.65 -15.77
CA VAL A 15 -12.09 -17.89 -16.49
C VAL A 15 -12.40 -19.08 -15.58
N ILE A 16 -13.26 -19.98 -16.06
CA ILE A 16 -13.54 -21.26 -15.41
C ILE A 16 -12.49 -22.27 -15.90
N LEU A 17 -11.67 -22.78 -14.98
CA LEU A 17 -10.65 -23.78 -15.27
C LEU A 17 -11.30 -25.16 -15.42
N LYS A 18 -11.56 -25.62 -16.65
CA LYS A 18 -12.09 -26.96 -16.92
C LYS A 18 -11.03 -27.86 -17.54
N ASN A 19 -10.21 -27.28 -18.41
CA ASN A 19 -9.19 -28.00 -19.18
C ASN A 19 -7.82 -27.33 -18.98
N PRO A 20 -6.70 -28.06 -19.22
CA PRO A 20 -5.35 -27.49 -19.13
C PRO A 20 -5.12 -26.28 -20.06
N GLY A 21 -5.84 -26.20 -21.18
CA GLY A 21 -5.78 -25.05 -22.10
C GLY A 21 -6.27 -23.73 -21.47
N ASP A 22 -7.12 -23.81 -20.44
CA ASP A 22 -7.65 -22.62 -19.75
C ASP A 22 -6.62 -21.97 -18.82
N TRP A 23 -5.55 -22.70 -18.47
CA TRP A 23 -4.56 -22.27 -17.47
C TRP A 23 -3.78 -21.06 -17.94
N LEU A 24 -3.39 -21.03 -19.22
CA LEU A 24 -2.69 -19.88 -19.81
C LEU A 24 -3.56 -18.61 -19.72
N LYS A 25 -4.82 -18.70 -20.15
CA LYS A 25 -5.75 -17.55 -20.10
C LYS A 25 -5.95 -17.07 -18.66
N TRP A 26 -6.12 -17.99 -17.72
CA TRP A 26 -6.25 -17.66 -16.29
C TRP A 26 -4.98 -17.01 -15.73
N LEU A 27 -3.80 -17.52 -16.05
CA LEU A 27 -2.53 -16.98 -15.57
C LEU A 27 -2.31 -15.56 -16.11
N PHE A 28 -2.62 -15.30 -17.39
CA PHE A 28 -2.58 -13.96 -17.97
C PHE A 28 -3.51 -12.98 -17.25
N LEU A 29 -4.75 -13.37 -16.96
CA LEU A 29 -5.68 -12.53 -16.21
C LEU A 29 -5.20 -12.25 -14.79
N ARG A 30 -4.62 -13.24 -14.11
CA ARG A 30 -4.04 -13.06 -12.79
C ARG A 30 -2.82 -12.14 -12.82
N LYS A 31 -1.97 -12.28 -13.84
CA LYS A 31 -0.83 -11.38 -14.06
C LYS A 31 -1.26 -9.95 -14.31
N ASP A 32 -2.25 -9.73 -15.17
CA ASP A 32 -2.80 -8.40 -15.45
C ASP A 32 -3.43 -7.78 -14.19
N THR A 33 -4.27 -8.54 -13.48
CA THR A 33 -4.90 -8.08 -12.23
C THR A 33 -3.86 -7.74 -11.16
N ALA A 34 -2.87 -8.60 -10.96
CA ALA A 34 -1.81 -8.38 -9.97
C ALA A 34 -0.91 -7.20 -10.38
N SER A 35 -0.61 -7.02 -11.67
CA SER A 35 0.17 -5.89 -12.17
C SER A 35 -0.56 -4.57 -11.94
N ARG A 36 -1.87 -4.49 -12.21
CA ARG A 36 -2.69 -3.29 -11.95
C ARG A 36 -2.73 -2.88 -10.47
N ASN A 37 -2.56 -3.85 -9.58
CA ASN A 37 -2.55 -3.62 -8.13
C ASN A 37 -1.12 -3.56 -7.55
N ASN A 38 -0.07 -3.52 -8.38
CA ASN A 38 1.33 -3.57 -7.96
C ASN A 38 1.69 -4.79 -7.07
N LEU A 39 0.99 -5.91 -7.24
CA LEU A 39 1.17 -7.15 -6.49
C LEU A 39 2.01 -8.20 -7.24
N TRP A 40 2.18 -8.05 -8.55
CA TRP A 40 2.90 -9.03 -9.36
C TRP A 40 4.32 -9.34 -8.85
N PRO A 41 5.14 -8.36 -8.44
CA PRO A 41 6.51 -8.63 -7.94
C PRO A 41 6.57 -9.51 -6.67
N TYR A 42 5.44 -9.75 -6.00
CA TYR A 42 5.35 -10.57 -4.80
C TYR A 42 4.93 -12.02 -5.10
N VAL A 43 4.40 -12.28 -6.30
CA VAL A 43 3.82 -13.58 -6.69
C VAL A 43 4.32 -14.09 -8.04
N ASP A 44 5.34 -13.44 -8.61
CA ASP A 44 5.88 -13.78 -9.92
C ASP A 44 6.46 -15.20 -9.92
N PRO A 45 5.87 -16.17 -10.64
CA PRO A 45 6.35 -17.54 -10.67
C PRO A 45 7.69 -17.70 -11.41
N ASP A 46 8.09 -16.70 -12.20
CA ASP A 46 9.37 -16.70 -12.92
C ASP A 46 10.55 -16.33 -11.99
N LEU A 47 10.26 -15.77 -10.81
CA LEU A 47 11.26 -15.39 -9.81
C LEU A 47 11.45 -16.47 -8.74
N SER A 48 12.70 -16.64 -8.31
CA SER A 48 12.99 -17.44 -7.13
C SER A 48 12.46 -16.75 -5.86
N ARG A 49 12.17 -17.53 -4.82
CA ARG A 49 11.58 -17.01 -3.57
C ARG A 49 12.38 -15.86 -2.95
N ASP A 50 13.70 -15.90 -3.11
CA ASP A 50 14.63 -14.87 -2.58
C ASP A 50 14.63 -13.57 -3.40
N GLN A 51 14.10 -13.59 -4.63
CA GLN A 51 13.98 -12.44 -5.53
C GLN A 51 12.59 -11.81 -5.52
N LEU A 52 11.59 -12.50 -4.97
CA LEU A 52 10.27 -11.94 -4.75
C LEU A 52 10.35 -10.82 -3.71
N LEU A 53 9.63 -9.72 -3.97
CA LEU A 53 9.44 -8.72 -2.93
C LEU A 53 8.74 -9.38 -1.74
N VAL A 54 9.19 -9.05 -0.54
CA VAL A 54 8.52 -9.50 0.68
C VAL A 54 7.37 -8.55 0.96
N LEU A 55 6.15 -9.10 1.07
CA LEU A 55 5.01 -8.35 1.58
C LEU A 55 5.32 -7.96 3.03
N GLU A 56 5.79 -6.72 3.23
CA GLU A 56 5.87 -6.12 4.55
C GLU A 56 4.45 -6.04 5.12
N ARG A 57 4.11 -6.95 6.03
CA ARG A 57 2.81 -7.00 6.70
C ARG A 57 2.68 -5.94 7.78
N GLU A 58 3.79 -5.36 8.23
CA GLU A 58 3.76 -4.34 9.27
C GLU A 58 3.08 -3.07 8.74
N GLU A 59 1.98 -2.67 9.39
CA GLU A 59 1.36 -1.37 9.15
C GLU A 59 2.43 -0.28 9.38
N PRO A 60 2.54 0.72 8.49
CA PRO A 60 3.41 1.86 8.73
C PRO A 60 3.10 2.43 10.11
N LYS A 61 4.13 2.57 10.96
CA LYS A 61 3.98 3.12 12.32
C LYS A 61 4.01 4.63 12.27
N GLU A 62 3.06 5.26 12.96
CA GLU A 62 3.05 6.71 13.17
C GLU A 62 4.32 7.13 13.93
N ILE A 63 4.94 8.24 13.55
CA ILE A 63 6.11 8.76 14.27
C ILE A 63 5.65 9.48 15.53
N ASP A 64 6.32 9.23 16.64
CA ASP A 64 6.17 10.07 17.83
C ASP A 64 6.77 11.46 17.55
N LEU A 65 5.95 12.51 17.63
CA LEU A 65 6.35 13.92 17.46
C LEU A 65 7.55 14.30 18.33
N ARG A 66 7.75 13.63 19.47
CA ARG A 66 8.91 13.83 20.35
C ARG A 66 10.25 13.52 19.68
N ARG A 67 10.26 12.68 18.63
CA ARG A 67 11.45 12.38 17.83
C ARG A 67 11.91 13.52 16.94
N LEU A 68 11.07 14.53 16.70
CA LEU A 68 11.45 15.69 15.88
C LEU A 68 12.32 16.70 16.63
N ARG A 69 12.34 16.63 17.97
CA ARG A 69 12.91 17.66 18.83
C ARG A 69 14.00 17.17 19.79
N ASP A 70 14.43 15.90 19.71
CA ASP A 70 15.37 15.28 20.67
C ASP A 70 15.03 15.59 22.14
N LEU A 71 13.75 15.71 22.46
CA LEU A 71 13.30 16.16 23.79
C LEU A 71 13.09 14.99 24.74
N VAL A 72 13.50 15.24 25.98
CA VAL A 72 13.28 14.38 27.16
C VAL A 72 11.78 14.04 27.32
N PRO A 73 11.40 12.84 27.78
CA PRO A 73 10.07 12.23 27.58
C PRO A 73 8.88 12.90 28.29
N SER A 74 9.09 14.04 28.96
CA SER A 74 8.22 14.50 30.04
C SER A 74 7.08 15.42 29.62
N LYS A 75 7.06 15.92 28.37
CA LYS A 75 6.00 16.81 27.87
C LYS A 75 5.22 16.14 26.73
N LEU A 76 3.90 16.10 26.83
CA LEU A 76 3.02 15.86 25.69
C LEU A 76 3.19 17.05 24.75
N LEU A 77 3.78 16.80 23.58
CA LEU A 77 3.93 17.79 22.52
C LEU A 77 2.78 17.61 21.56
N GLU A 78 1.94 18.63 21.42
CA GLU A 78 0.88 18.65 20.42
C GLU A 78 1.40 19.27 19.12
N ILE A 79 0.67 19.06 18.01
CA ILE A 79 1.06 19.59 16.70
C ILE A 79 1.22 21.13 16.72
N TYR A 80 0.46 21.80 17.59
CA TYR A 80 0.49 23.25 17.78
C TYR A 80 1.75 23.76 18.51
N ASP A 81 2.50 22.89 19.18
CA ASP A 81 3.75 23.23 19.86
C ASP A 81 4.98 23.21 18.93
N LEU A 82 4.81 22.79 17.67
CA LEU A 82 5.93 22.69 16.72
C LEU A 82 6.33 24.06 16.20
N THR A 83 7.64 24.29 16.11
CA THR A 83 8.18 25.41 15.35
C THR A 83 7.88 25.23 13.84
N PRO A 84 7.89 26.30 13.04
CA PRO A 84 7.66 26.20 11.60
C PRO A 84 8.59 25.21 10.88
N THR A 85 9.84 25.07 11.35
CA THR A 85 10.82 24.12 10.79
C THR A 85 10.49 22.68 11.15
N GLU A 86 10.07 22.41 12.39
CA GLU A 86 9.67 21.06 12.81
C GLU A 86 8.34 20.65 12.18
N LEU A 87 7.41 21.60 12.03
CA LEU A 87 6.16 21.39 11.31
C LEU A 87 6.41 21.01 9.84
N ASN A 88 7.39 21.63 9.19
CA ASN A 88 7.77 21.25 7.82
C ASN A 88 8.35 19.83 7.75
N LYS A 89 9.19 19.43 8.73
CA LYS A 89 9.70 18.06 8.82
C LYS A 89 8.56 17.06 9.07
N TYR A 90 7.63 17.39 9.96
CA TYR A 90 6.44 16.59 10.23
C TYR A 90 5.57 16.45 8.97
N ASN A 91 5.28 17.54 8.27
CA ASN A 91 4.48 17.52 7.04
C ASN A 91 5.13 16.68 5.93
N ALA A 92 6.45 16.74 5.78
CA ALA A 92 7.17 15.90 4.84
C ALA A 92 7.04 14.41 5.21
N TRP A 93 7.24 14.08 6.49
CA TRP A 93 7.04 12.73 7.00
C TRP A 93 5.59 12.24 6.84
N ALA A 94 4.60 13.07 7.19
CA ALA A 94 3.18 12.73 7.14
C ALA A 94 2.73 12.39 5.72
N ARG A 95 3.20 13.14 4.70
CA ARG A 95 2.96 12.81 3.30
C ARG A 95 3.50 11.44 2.90
N THR A 96 4.73 11.12 3.32
CA THR A 96 5.34 9.81 3.05
C THR A 96 4.60 8.70 3.80
N TYR A 97 4.18 8.95 5.03
CA TYR A 97 3.40 8.02 5.85
C TYR A 97 2.04 7.72 5.21
N ASP A 98 1.29 8.74 4.81
CA ASP A 98 -0.01 8.59 4.15
C ASP A 98 0.10 7.80 2.86
N TYR A 99 1.14 8.05 2.06
CA TYR A 99 1.42 7.29 0.84
C TYR A 99 1.68 5.81 1.17
N LYS A 100 2.62 5.51 2.08
CA LYS A 100 2.93 4.13 2.50
C LYS A 100 1.72 3.42 3.11
N ARG A 101 0.89 4.15 3.86
CA ARG A 101 -0.32 3.62 4.49
C ARG A 101 -1.41 3.34 3.46
N LEU A 102 -1.51 4.16 2.41
CA LEU A 102 -2.40 3.90 1.28
C LEU A 102 -1.93 2.66 0.51
N GLU A 103 -0.64 2.55 0.20
CA GLU A 103 -0.06 1.36 -0.43
C GLU A 103 -0.29 0.10 0.42
N TRP A 104 -0.07 0.17 1.74
CA TRP A 104 -0.35 -0.93 2.65
C TRP A 104 -1.83 -1.31 2.64
N ARG A 105 -2.76 -0.35 2.70
CA ARG A 105 -4.21 -0.63 2.62
C ARG A 105 -4.64 -1.22 1.28
N GLN A 106 -3.99 -0.83 0.18
CA GLN A 106 -4.25 -1.42 -1.13
C GLN A 106 -3.76 -2.88 -1.17
N LYS A 107 -2.58 -3.16 -0.61
CA LYS A 107 -2.03 -4.52 -0.48
C LYS A 107 -2.91 -5.39 0.42
N ASP A 108 -3.36 -4.87 1.56
CA ASP A 108 -4.21 -5.58 2.53
C ASP A 108 -5.58 -5.98 1.94
N LYS A 109 -6.24 -5.07 1.20
CA LYS A 109 -7.52 -5.36 0.53
C LYS A 109 -7.44 -6.41 -0.58
N ALA A 110 -6.24 -6.66 -1.11
CA ALA A 110 -6.03 -7.55 -2.23
C ALA A 110 -5.54 -8.96 -1.81
N LEU A 111 -5.27 -9.15 -0.52
CA LEU A 111 -5.01 -10.43 0.13
C LEU A 111 -6.33 -11.09 0.57
#